data_AF-A0A011ABG4-F1
#
_entry.id   AF-A0A011ABG4-F1
#
_cell.length_a   1.000
_cell.length_b   1.000
_cell.length_c   1.000
_cell.angle_alpha   90.00
_cell.angle_beta   90.00
_cell.angle_gamma   90.00
#
_symmetry.space_group_name_H-M   'P 1'
#
loop_
_entity.id
_entity.type
_entity.pdbx_description
1 polymer ?
#
loop_
_entity_poly.entity_id
_entity_poly.type
_entity_poly.pdbx_seq_one_letter_code
_entity_poly.pdbx_strand_id
1 'polypeptide(L)'
;MVAWWKSIFGGRSFVDNTIVGVADAALKTDVEAGRNELLRVNSVLRADLERLRVHAGTGPMNTVLLRAAQNVEAFGSAGFAGGRHLFRATEAMAEAGRLIAPTGRPPCLFNPMHGPATAEVTWTPGESMPRRVPVCDEDSVRITTGQAPDVRLVPTDFGLKPYYSAGRLYADWILGWYSGSQANLTLELLAGTDLGAHLPERIQSR
;
A
#
# COMPACT_ATOMS: atom_id res chain seq x y z
N MET A 1 -19.48 -36.30 16.18
CA MET A 1 -20.33 -35.79 15.08
C MET A 1 -19.78 -36.23 13.71
N VAL A 2 -19.55 -37.54 13.50
CA VAL A 2 -18.98 -38.11 12.25
C VAL A 2 -19.95 -39.12 11.60
N ALA A 3 -21.22 -39.15 12.04
CA ALA A 3 -22.15 -40.22 11.72
C ALA A 3 -23.28 -39.85 10.73
N TRP A 4 -23.27 -38.66 10.12
CA TRP A 4 -24.40 -38.20 9.27
C TRP A 4 -24.16 -38.23 7.74
N TRP A 5 -22.91 -38.41 7.25
CA TRP A 5 -22.61 -38.34 5.81
C TRP A 5 -22.73 -39.69 5.06
N LYS A 6 -22.63 -40.84 5.75
CA LYS A 6 -22.60 -42.16 5.09
C LYS A 6 -23.93 -42.64 4.46
N SER A 7 -25.01 -41.87 4.56
CA SER A 7 -26.35 -42.29 4.15
C SER A 7 -26.79 -41.83 2.75
N ILE A 8 -26.10 -40.88 2.11
CA ILE A 8 -26.56 -40.29 0.83
C ILE A 8 -25.82 -40.87 -0.38
N PHE A 9 -24.58 -41.35 -0.20
CA PHE A 9 -23.76 -41.86 -1.31
C PHE A 9 -23.32 -43.29 -1.01
N GLY A 10 -24.00 -44.23 -1.65
CA GLY A 10 -23.62 -45.64 -1.66
C GLY A 10 -22.15 -45.82 -2.01
N GLY A 11 -21.51 -46.74 -1.29
CA GLY A 11 -20.07 -46.92 -1.26
C GLY A 11 -19.40 -46.96 -2.64
N ARG A 12 -18.50 -46.00 -2.84
CA ARG A 12 -17.26 -46.14 -3.61
C ARG A 12 -16.32 -45.05 -3.13
N SER A 13 -15.22 -45.43 -2.48
CA SER A 13 -14.09 -44.55 -2.22
C SER A 13 -13.40 -44.26 -3.55
N PHE A 14 -13.87 -43.25 -4.26
CA PHE A 14 -13.18 -42.65 -5.38
C PHE A 14 -13.24 -41.14 -5.20
N VAL A 15 -12.48 -40.64 -4.23
CA VAL A 15 -12.05 -39.25 -4.28
C VAL A 15 -11.03 -39.24 -5.40
N ASP A 16 -11.41 -38.68 -6.55
CA ASP A 16 -10.57 -38.64 -7.74
C ASP A 16 -9.28 -37.87 -7.41
N ASN A 17 -8.14 -38.58 -7.38
CA ASN A 17 -6.82 -38.01 -7.10
C ASN A 17 -6.50 -36.80 -7.99
N THR A 18 -7.16 -36.69 -9.15
CA THR A 18 -7.07 -35.56 -10.08
C THR A 18 -7.62 -34.27 -9.47
N ILE A 19 -8.77 -34.31 -8.79
CA ILE A 19 -9.40 -33.12 -8.18
C ILE A 19 -8.55 -32.61 -7.00
N VAL A 20 -8.01 -33.55 -6.19
CA VAL A 20 -7.11 -33.23 -5.09
C VAL A 20 -5.80 -32.61 -5.62
N GLY A 21 -5.23 -33.14 -6.69
CA GLY A 21 -4.00 -32.59 -7.31
C GLY A 21 -4.19 -31.20 -7.92
N VAL A 22 -5.34 -30.92 -8.54
CA VAL A 22 -5.67 -29.59 -9.07
C VAL A 22 -5.87 -28.57 -7.94
N ALA A 23 -6.53 -28.95 -6.86
CA ALA A 23 -6.72 -28.07 -5.70
C ALA A 23 -5.40 -27.74 -4.99
N ASP A 24 -4.49 -28.71 -4.84
CA ASP A 24 -3.17 -28.51 -4.23
C ASP A 24 -2.28 -27.60 -5.11
N ALA A 25 -2.34 -27.76 -6.44
CA ALA A 25 -1.64 -26.90 -7.37
C ALA A 25 -2.14 -25.44 -7.31
N ALA A 26 -3.47 -25.23 -7.29
CA ALA A 26 -4.06 -23.90 -7.17
C ALA A 26 -3.68 -23.21 -5.85
N LEU A 27 -3.77 -23.94 -4.73
CA LEU A 27 -3.37 -23.41 -3.43
C LEU A 27 -1.88 -23.03 -3.40
N LYS A 28 -1.01 -23.86 -4.01
CA LYS A 28 0.42 -23.56 -4.11
C LYS A 28 0.68 -22.28 -4.92
N THR A 29 -0.02 -22.10 -6.03
CA THR A 29 0.06 -20.88 -6.85
C THR A 29 -0.36 -19.65 -6.06
N ASP A 30 -1.45 -19.72 -5.29
CA ASP A 30 -1.92 -18.60 -4.46
C ASP A 30 -0.91 -18.22 -3.37
N VAL A 31 -0.30 -19.23 -2.73
CA VAL A 31 0.75 -19.02 -1.72
C VAL A 31 1.99 -18.35 -2.32
N GLU A 32 2.38 -18.74 -3.54
CA GLU A 32 3.52 -18.17 -4.24
C GLU A 32 3.24 -16.73 -4.71
N ALA A 33 2.05 -16.49 -5.28
CA ALA A 33 1.60 -15.15 -5.68
C ALA A 33 1.62 -14.17 -4.51
N GLY A 34 1.04 -14.57 -3.36
CA GLY A 34 1.05 -13.71 -2.18
C GLY A 34 2.47 -13.48 -1.62
N ARG A 35 3.36 -14.49 -1.67
CA ARG A 35 4.76 -14.34 -1.26
C ARG A 35 5.50 -13.34 -2.16
N ASN A 36 5.26 -13.39 -3.46
CA ASN A 36 5.85 -12.46 -4.41
C ASN A 36 5.35 -11.02 -4.17
N GLU A 37 4.07 -10.85 -3.83
CA GLU A 37 3.53 -9.53 -3.45
C GLU A 37 4.20 -8.98 -2.18
N LEU A 38 4.40 -9.81 -1.15
CA LEU A 38 5.13 -9.42 0.06
C LEU A 38 6.56 -8.96 -0.24
N LEU A 39 7.29 -9.69 -1.09
CA LEU A 39 8.66 -9.35 -1.49
C LEU A 39 8.69 -8.00 -2.23
N ARG A 40 7.73 -7.76 -3.13
CA ARG A 40 7.58 -6.49 -3.85
C ARG A 40 7.33 -5.32 -2.89
N VAL A 41 6.36 -5.43 -1.99
CA VAL A 41 6.06 -4.38 -1.01
C VAL A 41 7.26 -4.12 -0.08
N ASN A 42 7.95 -5.18 0.37
CA ASN A 42 9.15 -5.03 1.20
C ASN A 42 10.30 -4.31 0.46
N SER A 43 10.44 -4.54 -0.86
CA SER A 43 11.42 -3.82 -1.68
C SER A 43 11.12 -2.32 -1.76
N VAL A 44 9.84 -1.95 -1.88
CA VAL A 44 9.38 -0.55 -1.88
C VAL A 44 9.69 0.13 -0.55
N LEU A 45 9.36 -0.54 0.57
CA LEU A 45 9.66 -0.04 1.92
C LEU A 45 11.14 0.27 2.13
N ARG A 46 12.02 -0.64 1.70
CA ARG A 46 13.47 -0.47 1.84
C ARG A 46 13.98 0.69 0.99
N ALA A 47 13.47 0.84 -0.23
CA ALA A 47 13.83 1.96 -1.10
C ALA A 47 13.36 3.31 -0.54
N ASP A 48 12.16 3.35 0.05
CA ASP A 48 11.61 4.56 0.69
C ASP A 48 12.45 4.98 1.90
N LEU A 49 12.77 4.02 2.77
CA LEU A 49 13.62 4.26 3.93
C LEU A 49 14.98 4.81 3.52
N GLU A 50 15.60 4.23 2.49
CA GLU A 50 16.91 4.66 2.02
C GLU A 50 16.89 6.08 1.48
N ARG A 51 15.85 6.45 0.69
CA ARG A 51 15.70 7.81 0.17
C ARG A 51 15.58 8.84 1.29
N LEU A 52 14.88 8.52 2.38
CA LEU A 52 14.75 9.43 3.53
C LEU A 52 16.04 9.53 4.34
N ARG A 53 16.82 8.46 4.44
CA ARG A 53 18.12 8.47 5.13
C ARG A 53 19.12 9.45 4.50
N VAL A 54 19.10 9.61 3.18
CA VAL A 54 19.95 10.59 2.48
C VAL A 54 19.70 12.03 2.97
N HIS A 55 18.48 12.32 3.44
CA HIS A 55 18.10 13.62 3.96
C HIS A 55 18.22 13.73 5.48
N ALA A 56 18.64 12.65 6.16
CA ALA A 56 18.70 12.60 7.61
C ALA A 56 19.94 13.32 8.14
N GLY A 57 19.72 14.41 8.89
CA GLY A 57 20.73 15.01 9.76
C GLY A 57 20.81 14.32 11.13
N THR A 58 21.55 14.90 12.07
CA THR A 58 21.52 14.48 13.47
C THR A 58 20.25 14.97 14.18
N GLY A 59 19.77 14.27 15.21
CA GLY A 59 18.62 14.71 16.03
C GLY A 59 17.35 13.85 15.89
N PRO A 60 16.14 14.43 16.09
CA PRO A 60 14.87 13.69 16.14
C PRO A 60 14.59 12.81 14.92
N MET A 61 15.07 13.21 13.74
CA MET A 61 14.96 12.45 12.49
C MET A 61 15.55 11.04 12.61
N ASN A 62 16.70 10.87 13.27
CA ASN A 62 17.34 9.57 13.41
C ASN A 62 16.49 8.60 14.23
N THR A 63 15.82 9.08 15.28
CA THR A 63 14.91 8.26 16.09
C THR A 63 13.71 7.80 15.27
N VAL A 64 13.13 8.68 14.46
CA VAL A 64 12.00 8.37 13.58
C VAL A 64 12.40 7.35 12.52
N LEU A 65 13.55 7.55 11.86
CA LEU A 65 14.04 6.62 10.84
C LEU A 65 14.51 5.28 11.41
N LEU A 66 15.01 5.25 12.65
CA LEU A 66 15.29 4.00 13.36
C LEU A 66 14.01 3.21 13.61
N ARG A 67 12.94 3.88 14.07
CA ARG A 67 11.62 3.25 14.25
C ARG A 67 11.05 2.75 12.92
N ALA A 68 11.25 3.49 11.83
CA ALA A 68 10.88 3.03 10.49
C ALA A 68 11.64 1.75 10.12
N ALA A 69 12.97 1.75 10.28
CA ALA A 69 13.83 0.60 9.99
C ALA A 69 13.42 -0.66 10.77
N GLN A 70 13.17 -0.54 12.07
CA GLN A 70 12.72 -1.65 12.92
C GLN A 70 11.41 -2.27 12.41
N ASN A 71 10.48 -1.43 11.93
CA ASN A 71 9.22 -1.92 11.38
C ASN A 71 9.39 -2.55 9.99
N VAL A 72 10.33 -2.09 9.17
CA VAL A 72 10.68 -2.75 7.90
C VAL A 72 11.21 -4.16 8.15
N GLU A 73 12.11 -4.33 9.13
CA GLU A 73 12.64 -5.65 9.51
C GLU A 73 11.54 -6.56 10.08
N ALA A 74 10.69 -6.02 10.96
CA ALA A 74 9.59 -6.76 11.55
C ALA A 74 8.54 -7.18 10.49
N PHE A 75 8.27 -6.34 9.49
CA PHE A 75 7.40 -6.69 8.36
C PHE A 75 7.98 -7.86 7.55
N GLY A 76 9.27 -7.78 7.18
CA GLY A 76 9.94 -8.85 6.45
C GLY A 76 9.93 -10.20 7.19
N SER A 77 9.96 -10.16 8.52
CA SER A 77 9.92 -11.37 9.36
C SER A 77 8.50 -11.91 9.56
N ALA A 78 7.49 -11.03 9.64
CA ALA A 78 6.10 -11.40 9.94
C ALA A 78 5.27 -11.82 8.71
N GLY A 79 5.72 -11.51 7.49
CA GLY A 79 5.01 -11.85 6.26
C GLY A 79 3.58 -11.27 6.23
N PHE A 80 2.58 -12.09 5.89
CA PHE A 80 1.18 -11.64 5.78
C PHE A 80 0.57 -11.12 7.08
N ALA A 81 1.04 -11.57 8.25
CA ALA A 81 0.61 -11.03 9.55
C ALA A 81 1.28 -9.67 9.87
N GLY A 82 2.17 -9.20 8.99
CA GLY A 82 3.00 -8.02 9.15
C GLY A 82 2.33 -6.70 8.78
N GLY A 83 1.07 -6.67 8.34
CA GLY A 83 0.40 -5.43 7.88
C GLY A 83 0.52 -4.24 8.85
N ARG A 84 0.43 -4.50 10.17
CA ARG A 84 0.68 -3.47 11.19
C ARG A 84 2.08 -2.85 11.13
N HIS A 85 3.11 -3.65 10.83
CA HIS A 85 4.49 -3.18 10.73
C HIS A 85 4.69 -2.39 9.44
N LEU A 86 4.07 -2.82 8.34
CA LEU A 86 4.03 -2.06 7.11
C LEU A 86 3.47 -0.65 7.34
N PHE A 87 2.28 -0.56 7.95
CA PHE A 87 1.66 0.72 8.33
C PHE A 87 2.60 1.57 9.20
N ARG A 88 3.15 1.00 10.28
CA ARG A 88 4.02 1.73 11.22
C ARG A 88 5.33 2.19 10.59
N ALA A 89 5.89 1.44 9.65
CA ALA A 89 7.07 1.85 8.90
C ALA A 89 6.76 3.11 8.09
N THR A 90 5.70 3.09 7.27
CA THR A 90 5.30 4.24 6.44
C THR A 90 4.79 5.43 7.25
N GLU A 91 4.16 5.20 8.41
CA GLU A 91 3.78 6.28 9.34
C GLU A 91 5.01 7.01 9.88
N ALA A 92 6.06 6.27 10.25
CA ALA A 92 7.32 6.87 10.66
C ALA A 92 8.00 7.61 9.51
N MET A 93 7.95 7.07 8.28
CA MET A 93 8.48 7.74 7.10
C MET A 93 7.71 9.04 6.77
N ALA A 94 6.39 9.06 6.94
CA ALA A 94 5.57 10.26 6.78
C ALA A 94 5.92 11.33 7.84
N GLU A 95 6.14 10.92 9.08
CA GLU A 95 6.62 11.81 10.13
C GLU A 95 8.00 12.39 9.80
N ALA A 96 8.93 11.56 9.30
CA ALA A 96 10.23 12.03 8.84
C ALA A 96 10.09 13.09 7.72
N GLY A 97 9.23 12.85 6.73
CA GLY A 97 8.95 13.84 5.67
C GLY A 97 8.37 15.16 6.21
N ARG A 98 7.49 15.10 7.21
CA ARG A 98 6.95 16.31 7.87
C ARG A 98 7.98 17.07 8.69
N LEU A 99 8.98 16.39 9.26
CA LEU A 99 10.09 17.08 9.94
C LEU A 99 10.99 17.84 8.96
N ILE A 100 11.05 17.40 7.69
CA ILE A 100 11.73 18.14 6.61
C ILE A 100 10.90 19.37 6.20
N ALA A 101 9.57 19.21 6.12
CA ALA A 101 8.64 20.28 5.73
C ALA A 101 7.41 20.32 6.66
N PRO A 102 7.40 21.15 7.73
CA PRO A 102 6.36 21.12 8.76
C PRO A 102 5.11 21.91 8.33
N THR A 103 4.24 21.29 7.53
CA THR A 103 3.03 21.97 6.99
C THR A 103 1.70 21.42 7.51
N GLY A 104 1.68 20.26 8.19
CA GLY A 104 0.45 19.59 8.63
C GLY A 104 -0.47 19.10 7.50
N ARG A 105 -0.06 19.28 6.24
CA ARG A 105 -0.81 18.89 5.05
C ARG A 105 -0.62 17.41 4.73
N PRO A 106 -1.57 16.76 4.03
CA PRO A 106 -1.37 15.42 3.50
C PRO A 106 -0.17 15.38 2.53
N PRO A 107 0.41 14.21 2.26
CA PRO A 107 1.47 14.09 1.26
C PRO A 107 0.93 14.34 -0.16
N CYS A 108 1.83 14.50 -1.14
CA CYS A 108 1.44 14.52 -2.56
C CYS A 108 0.71 13.23 -2.93
N LEU A 109 -0.45 13.35 -3.59
CA LEU A 109 -1.21 12.20 -4.07
C LEU A 109 -0.40 11.38 -5.08
N PHE A 110 0.31 12.01 -6.02
CA PHE A 110 0.99 11.26 -7.07
C PHE A 110 2.19 10.47 -6.56
N ASN A 111 2.87 10.99 -5.54
CA ASN A 111 3.96 10.28 -4.87
C ASN A 111 4.05 10.72 -3.40
N PRO A 112 3.66 9.85 -2.45
CA PRO A 112 3.74 10.19 -1.03
C PRO A 112 5.15 10.57 -0.52
N MET A 113 6.20 10.21 -1.26
CA MET A 113 7.59 10.56 -0.96
C MET A 113 7.99 12.00 -1.33
N HIS A 114 7.18 12.73 -2.12
CA HIS A 114 7.46 14.14 -2.45
C HIS A 114 7.26 15.08 -1.26
N GLY A 115 6.80 14.57 -0.11
CA GLY A 115 6.51 15.35 1.07
C GLY A 115 5.11 15.98 1.01
N PRO A 116 4.82 16.95 1.89
CA PRO A 116 3.49 17.51 2.03
C PRO A 116 3.06 18.31 0.80
N ALA A 117 1.76 18.27 0.50
CA ALA A 117 1.18 19.03 -0.58
C ALA A 117 1.22 20.54 -0.34
N THR A 118 1.46 21.32 -1.39
CA THR A 118 1.45 22.80 -1.35
C THR A 118 0.28 23.38 -2.14
N ALA A 119 -0.29 22.60 -3.06
CA ALA A 119 -1.41 22.97 -3.92
C ALA A 119 -2.43 21.83 -4.08
N GLU A 120 -3.51 22.12 -4.80
CA GLU A 120 -4.50 21.13 -5.22
C GLU A 120 -4.80 21.27 -6.71
N VAL A 121 -4.84 20.15 -7.43
CA VAL A 121 -5.16 20.10 -8.86
C VAL A 121 -6.41 19.25 -9.10
N THR A 122 -7.06 19.41 -10.25
CA THR A 122 -8.13 18.52 -10.67
C THR A 122 -7.53 17.23 -11.24
N TRP A 123 -7.96 16.09 -10.72
CA TRP A 123 -7.56 14.77 -11.19
C TRP A 123 -8.76 13.83 -11.27
N THR A 124 -8.72 12.92 -12.23
CA THR A 124 -9.76 11.92 -12.47
C THR A 124 -9.15 10.52 -12.24
N PRO A 125 -9.48 9.82 -11.13
CA PRO A 125 -9.04 8.46 -10.89
C PRO A 125 -9.76 7.50 -11.84
N GLY A 126 -9.05 6.86 -12.77
CA GLY A 126 -9.66 5.91 -13.72
C GLY A 126 -10.84 6.52 -14.48
N GLU A 127 -11.98 5.83 -14.48
CA GLU A 127 -13.24 6.31 -15.10
C GLU A 127 -14.18 7.02 -14.09
N SER A 128 -13.70 7.35 -12.91
CA SER A 128 -14.52 7.99 -11.87
C SER A 128 -14.68 9.50 -12.09
N MET A 129 -15.36 10.19 -11.17
CA MET A 129 -15.56 11.64 -11.28
C MET A 129 -14.29 12.44 -10.97
N PRO A 130 -14.02 13.54 -11.71
CA PRO A 130 -12.93 14.47 -11.41
C PRO A 130 -13.07 15.05 -9.99
N ARG A 131 -11.95 15.22 -9.30
CA ARG A 131 -11.91 15.83 -7.95
C ARG A 131 -10.62 16.62 -7.72
N ARG A 132 -10.64 17.50 -6.72
CA ARG A 132 -9.44 18.21 -6.27
C ARG A 132 -8.59 17.28 -5.42
N VAL A 133 -7.29 17.22 -5.70
CA VAL A 133 -6.35 16.33 -5.02
C VAL A 133 -5.09 17.08 -4.58
N PRO A 134 -4.51 16.75 -3.42
CA PRO A 134 -3.32 17.40 -2.90
C PRO A 134 -2.07 17.02 -3.70
N VAL A 135 -1.25 18.01 -4.07
CA VAL A 135 0.00 17.80 -4.81
C VAL A 135 1.15 18.63 -4.24
N CYS A 136 2.38 18.13 -4.36
CA CYS A 136 3.57 18.93 -4.08
C CYS A 136 3.76 20.03 -5.13
N ASP A 137 4.69 20.94 -4.86
CA ASP A 137 4.97 22.07 -5.74
C ASP A 137 5.46 21.60 -7.11
N GLU A 138 6.35 20.61 -7.12
CA GLU A 138 6.93 20.07 -8.35
C GLU A 138 5.89 19.41 -9.26
N ASP A 139 4.98 18.61 -8.70
CA ASP A 139 3.90 17.99 -9.47
C ASP A 139 2.84 19.00 -9.90
N SER A 140 2.59 20.04 -9.08
CA SER A 140 1.73 21.17 -9.47
C SER A 140 2.30 21.87 -10.71
N VAL A 141 3.61 22.16 -10.72
CA VAL A 141 4.30 22.77 -11.86
C VAL A 141 4.26 21.87 -13.10
N ARG A 142 4.53 20.56 -12.96
CA ARG A 142 4.43 19.60 -14.06
C ARG A 142 3.05 19.64 -14.71
N ILE A 143 2.00 19.51 -13.91
CA ILE A 143 0.62 19.44 -14.41
C ILE A 143 0.20 20.76 -15.07
N THR A 144 0.49 21.89 -14.44
CA THR A 144 0.13 23.22 -14.98
C THR A 144 0.90 23.57 -16.25
N THR A 145 2.07 22.96 -16.47
CA THR A 145 2.85 23.09 -17.71
C THR A 145 2.55 21.98 -18.73
N GLY A 146 1.53 21.15 -18.50
CA GLY A 146 1.10 20.10 -19.43
C GLY A 146 1.94 18.82 -19.40
N GLN A 147 2.79 18.64 -18.39
CA GLN A 147 3.58 17.43 -18.16
C GLN A 147 2.84 16.47 -17.23
N ALA A 148 3.17 15.18 -17.34
CA ALA A 148 2.71 14.19 -16.37
C ALA A 148 3.37 14.43 -14.99
N PRO A 149 2.63 14.23 -13.89
CA PRO A 149 3.24 14.22 -12.55
C PRO A 149 4.23 13.06 -12.42
N ASP A 150 5.18 13.18 -11.51
CA ASP A 150 6.13 12.11 -11.19
C ASP A 150 5.48 11.10 -10.25
N VAL A 151 4.66 10.21 -10.83
CA VAL A 151 3.86 9.23 -10.11
C VAL A 151 4.74 8.15 -9.49
N ARG A 152 4.47 7.81 -8.23
CA ARG A 152 5.12 6.67 -7.58
C ARG A 152 4.70 5.37 -8.24
N LEU A 153 5.63 4.80 -9.00
CA LEU A 153 5.51 3.46 -9.53
C LEU A 153 5.94 2.43 -8.49
N VAL A 154 5.19 1.34 -8.42
CA VAL A 154 5.45 0.20 -7.54
C VAL A 154 5.39 -1.10 -8.34
N PRO A 155 6.20 -2.11 -7.97
CA PRO A 155 6.14 -3.41 -8.61
C PRO A 155 4.84 -4.14 -8.27
N THR A 156 4.22 -4.72 -9.30
CA THR A 156 3.02 -5.58 -9.25
C THR A 156 3.27 -6.85 -10.07
N ASP A 157 2.29 -7.76 -10.13
CA ASP A 157 2.34 -8.92 -11.05
C ASP A 157 2.31 -8.50 -12.53
N PHE A 158 1.83 -7.29 -12.82
CA PHE A 158 1.71 -6.73 -14.17
C PHE A 158 2.80 -5.70 -14.49
N GLY A 159 3.95 -5.79 -13.80
CA GLY A 159 5.05 -4.84 -13.92
C GLY A 159 4.90 -3.62 -13.01
N LEU A 160 5.61 -2.54 -13.37
CA LEU A 160 5.52 -1.27 -12.64
C LEU A 160 4.18 -0.58 -12.94
N LYS A 161 3.44 -0.24 -11.89
CA LYS A 161 2.17 0.49 -11.98
C LYS A 161 2.16 1.65 -10.99
N PRO A 162 1.37 2.70 -11.21
CA PRO A 162 1.06 3.65 -10.15
C PRO A 162 0.63 2.93 -8.88
N TYR A 163 1.06 3.41 -7.71
CA TYR A 163 0.71 2.75 -6.45
C TYR A 163 -0.81 2.64 -6.24
N TYR A 164 -1.59 3.60 -6.73
CA TYR A 164 -3.05 3.57 -6.65
C TYR A 164 -3.70 2.52 -7.56
N SER A 165 -2.94 1.92 -8.47
CA SER A 165 -3.34 0.75 -9.29
C SER A 165 -2.69 -0.55 -8.78
N ALA A 166 -2.19 -0.58 -7.55
CA ALA A 166 -1.52 -1.73 -6.96
C ALA A 166 -2.47 -2.59 -6.11
N GLY A 167 -2.01 -3.81 -5.82
CA GLY A 167 -2.77 -4.81 -5.08
C GLY A 167 -2.96 -4.51 -3.59
N ARG A 168 -3.76 -5.36 -2.95
CA ARG A 168 -4.24 -5.21 -1.56
C ARG A 168 -3.15 -4.99 -0.53
N LEU A 169 -1.94 -5.55 -0.69
CA LEU A 169 -0.88 -5.36 0.31
C LEU A 169 -0.37 -3.91 0.38
N TYR A 170 -0.58 -3.10 -0.65
CA TYR A 170 -0.25 -1.66 -0.60
C TYR A 170 -1.25 -0.83 0.24
N ALA A 171 -2.36 -1.41 0.69
CA ALA A 171 -3.35 -0.68 1.50
C ALA A 171 -2.75 -0.21 2.84
N ASP A 172 -2.09 -1.09 3.58
CA ASP A 172 -1.44 -0.69 4.83
C ASP A 172 -0.25 0.27 4.60
N TRP A 173 0.45 0.13 3.46
CA TRP A 173 1.55 1.03 3.06
C TRP A 173 1.04 2.46 2.84
N ILE A 174 -0.02 2.65 2.05
CA ILE A 174 -0.54 3.99 1.79
C ILE A 174 -1.19 4.62 3.02
N LEU A 175 -1.83 3.82 3.87
CA LEU A 175 -2.47 4.30 5.08
C LEU A 175 -1.47 4.87 6.08
N GLY A 176 -0.27 4.31 6.18
CA GLY A 176 0.77 4.91 7.04
C GLY A 176 1.25 6.25 6.51
N TRP A 177 1.39 6.42 5.19
CA TRP A 177 1.75 7.71 4.58
C TRP A 177 0.76 8.83 4.90
N TYR A 178 -0.53 8.49 4.88
CA TYR A 178 -1.60 9.42 5.22
C TYR A 178 -1.92 9.47 6.73
N SER A 179 -1.18 8.74 7.56
CA SER A 179 -1.35 8.83 9.02
C SER A 179 -1.07 10.25 9.50
N GLY A 180 -1.99 10.78 10.32
CA GLY A 180 -1.98 12.17 10.79
C GLY A 180 -2.66 13.17 9.85
N SER A 181 -3.23 12.73 8.73
CA SER A 181 -4.15 13.54 7.91
C SER A 181 -5.62 13.26 8.29
N GLN A 182 -6.57 13.95 7.64
CA GLN A 182 -8.00 13.73 7.92
C GLN A 182 -8.37 12.25 7.70
N ALA A 183 -9.10 11.66 8.66
CA ALA A 183 -9.27 10.20 8.76
C ALA A 183 -9.75 9.55 7.46
N ASN A 184 -10.66 10.21 6.72
CA ASN A 184 -11.33 9.62 5.55
C ASN A 184 -10.74 10.11 4.22
N LEU A 185 -9.73 11.01 4.25
CA LEU A 185 -9.17 11.64 3.06
C LEU A 185 -8.59 10.62 2.08
N THR A 186 -7.85 9.62 2.56
CA THR A 186 -7.25 8.59 1.68
C THR A 186 -8.31 7.82 0.91
N LEU A 187 -9.47 7.55 1.51
CA LEU A 187 -10.58 6.88 0.84
C LEU A 187 -11.15 7.76 -0.27
N GLU A 188 -11.43 9.03 0.02
CA GLU A 188 -12.01 9.96 -0.94
C GLU A 188 -11.08 10.20 -2.13
N LEU A 189 -9.78 10.33 -1.87
CA LEU A 189 -8.77 10.51 -2.91
C LEU A 189 -8.64 9.27 -3.79
N LEU A 190 -8.67 8.06 -3.21
CA LEU A 190 -8.44 6.81 -3.95
C LEU A 190 -9.72 6.10 -4.41
N ALA A 191 -10.90 6.63 -4.10
CA ALA A 191 -12.17 6.05 -4.53
C ALA A 191 -12.25 5.99 -6.06
N GLY A 192 -12.47 4.78 -6.59
CA GLY A 192 -12.47 4.49 -8.03
C GLY A 192 -11.13 3.97 -8.57
N THR A 193 -10.14 3.74 -7.71
CA THR A 193 -8.87 3.09 -8.07
C THR A 193 -8.82 1.65 -7.56
N ASP A 194 -7.95 0.81 -8.13
CA ASP A 194 -7.78 -0.58 -7.70
C ASP A 194 -7.37 -0.66 -6.22
N LEU A 195 -6.43 0.20 -5.79
CA LEU A 195 -6.02 0.25 -4.39
C LEU A 195 -7.15 0.73 -3.48
N GLY A 196 -7.95 1.69 -3.94
CA GLY A 196 -9.12 2.19 -3.21
C GLY A 196 -10.13 1.10 -2.87
N ALA A 197 -10.33 0.12 -3.76
CA ALA A 197 -11.22 -1.03 -3.54
C ALA A 197 -10.71 -1.99 -2.44
N HIS A 198 -9.45 -1.85 -2.01
CA HIS A 198 -8.83 -2.67 -0.97
C HIS A 198 -8.68 -1.95 0.38
N LEU A 199 -9.03 -0.66 0.46
CA LEU A 199 -8.96 0.09 1.71
C LEU A 199 -10.04 -0.40 2.70
N PRO A 200 -9.74 -0.50 4.01
CA PRO A 200 -10.64 -1.10 4.98
C PRO A 200 -11.87 -0.22 5.26
N GLU A 201 -13.05 -0.85 5.29
CA GLU A 201 -14.34 -0.20 5.59
C GLU A 201 -14.37 0.55 6.92
N ARG A 202 -13.53 0.19 7.90
CA ARG A 202 -13.46 0.88 9.21
C ARG A 202 -13.04 2.35 9.12
N ILE A 203 -12.50 2.78 7.99
CA ILE A 203 -12.21 4.18 7.69
C ILE A 203 -13.45 4.87 7.11
N GLN A 204 -14.40 4.14 6.54
CA GLN A 204 -15.63 4.70 5.93
C GLN A 204 -16.70 5.09 6.98
N SER A 205 -16.57 4.68 8.24
CA SER A 205 -17.66 4.71 9.24
C SER A 205 -17.39 5.54 10.50
N ARG A 206 -16.64 6.64 10.42
CA ARG A 206 -16.52 7.62 11.51
C ARG A 206 -16.77 9.04 11.03
#